data_AF-A0A506UDA0-F1
#
_entry.id   AF-A0A506UDA0-F1
#
_cell.length_a   1.000
_cell.length_b   1.000
_cell.length_c   1.000
_cell.angle_alpha   90.00
_cell.angle_beta   90.00
_cell.angle_gamma   90.00
#
_symmetry.space_group_name_H-M   'P 1'
#
loop_
_entity.id
_entity.type
_entity.pdbx_description
1 polymer ?
#
loop_
_entity_poly.entity_id
_entity_poly.type
_entity_poly.pdbx_seq_one_letter_code
_entity_poly.pdbx_strand_id
1 'polypeptide(L)'
;METTPSLALPYLMPSQAQKHVTHNEALRMLDALVQLRVVEASRTAPPEAGSVDDGARYIVGEDATGAWAGHEKAVAAWQDGAWSFYTARKGWLAWVEAQSTFVVYDGEAWIEAGIGGSDTLPMLGINTAADETNRLAVRSAASLLTHEEGGHASGDHRLSVNKKASEDTASLVFQTGYSGRAEFGIAGSDDWQVKVSPDGAAWKSALVAEAATGRVGFPNGLKHVPSGAPLSGLIFTPGGDGEVSIYRNDAVRNENSRTVTIVAIADATITLDAGKAALFFDDDRMNGVSRVRVWNMSRTPYASAWIEAAPTDKTLRATSAADLSGWSAGDTLQIGDPKDIAPRRGISVDIAPMMQRTFGATFRQSGLLLKTGIAGVDTRAGIAVSPTAESGSFLETWSFDSGALNTGTVLVPCTSPSPISNTNLIFVREDESGPLTLSVTLISVVAVIP
;
A
#
# COMPACT_ATOMS: atom_id res chain seq x y z
N MET A 1 71.93 32.34 -21.59
CA MET A 1 71.03 31.17 -21.73
C MET A 1 70.95 30.83 -23.21
N GLU A 2 71.15 29.58 -23.61
CA GLU A 2 71.10 29.15 -25.03
C GLU A 2 69.75 28.53 -25.42
N THR A 3 68.94 28.16 -24.43
CA THR A 3 67.61 27.56 -24.60
C THR A 3 66.60 28.21 -23.67
N THR A 4 65.31 28.07 -23.98
CA THR A 4 64.19 28.42 -23.09
C THR A 4 64.14 27.50 -21.86
N PRO A 5 63.60 27.97 -20.71
CA PRO A 5 63.65 27.25 -19.44
C PRO A 5 62.73 26.02 -19.35
N SER A 6 61.56 26.01 -19.99
CA SER A 6 60.56 24.96 -19.76
C SER A 6 60.63 23.81 -20.79
N LEU A 7 60.76 24.16 -22.06
CA LEU A 7 60.69 23.25 -23.22
C LEU A 7 62.05 23.08 -23.90
N ALA A 8 63.10 23.73 -23.38
CA ALA A 8 64.47 23.66 -23.92
C ALA A 8 64.59 24.04 -25.41
N LEU A 9 63.72 24.94 -25.90
CA LEU A 9 63.78 25.47 -27.27
C LEU A 9 65.02 26.35 -27.47
N PRO A 10 65.84 26.14 -28.50
CA PRO A 10 67.07 26.91 -28.72
C PRO A 10 66.79 28.35 -29.18
N TYR A 11 67.50 29.31 -28.58
CA TYR A 11 67.42 30.72 -28.98
C TYR A 11 68.26 31.01 -30.23
N LEU A 12 67.80 31.97 -31.03
CA LEU A 12 68.58 32.50 -32.16
C LEU A 12 69.69 33.42 -31.65
N MET A 13 70.94 33.18 -32.05
CA MET A 13 72.11 33.96 -31.61
C MET A 13 72.14 35.39 -32.19
N PRO A 14 72.78 36.36 -31.50
CA PRO A 14 72.91 37.74 -31.98
C PRO A 14 73.65 37.87 -33.32
N SER A 15 73.52 39.02 -34.00
CA SER A 15 74.19 39.42 -35.28
C SER A 15 73.48 39.07 -36.61
N GLN A 16 72.19 38.71 -36.57
CA GLN A 16 71.35 38.49 -37.76
C GLN A 16 70.29 39.60 -37.94
N ALA A 17 70.73 40.86 -38.17
CA ALA A 17 69.86 42.02 -38.43
C ALA A 17 68.69 42.20 -37.43
N GLN A 18 68.96 41.99 -36.13
CA GLN A 18 67.97 42.09 -35.04
C GLN A 18 66.74 41.16 -35.09
N LYS A 19 66.64 40.23 -36.07
CA LYS A 19 65.53 39.24 -36.14
C LYS A 19 65.44 38.30 -34.94
N HIS A 20 66.57 38.09 -34.25
CA HIS A 20 66.65 37.29 -33.03
C HIS A 20 65.79 37.86 -31.89
N VAL A 21 65.55 39.18 -31.86
CA VAL A 21 64.75 39.82 -30.81
C VAL A 21 63.30 39.33 -30.86
N THR A 22 62.62 39.55 -31.99
CA THR A 22 61.20 39.18 -32.16
C THR A 22 60.98 37.67 -32.19
N HIS A 23 61.94 36.90 -32.72
CA HIS A 23 61.80 35.45 -32.75
C HIS A 23 62.01 34.82 -31.36
N ASN A 24 63.02 35.26 -30.61
CA ASN A 24 63.24 34.74 -29.25
C ASN A 24 62.09 35.15 -28.31
N GLU A 25 61.46 36.30 -28.53
CA GLU A 25 60.22 36.67 -27.84
C GLU A 25 59.07 35.69 -28.13
N ALA A 26 58.87 35.31 -29.40
CA ALA A 26 57.89 34.29 -29.76
C ALA A 26 58.20 32.91 -29.14
N LEU A 27 59.48 32.54 -29.05
CA LEU A 27 59.91 31.29 -28.40
C LEU A 27 59.65 31.30 -26.89
N ARG A 28 59.86 32.44 -26.21
CA ARG A 28 59.51 32.62 -24.78
C ARG A 28 58.00 32.50 -24.53
N MET A 29 57.20 33.05 -25.43
CA MET A 29 55.74 32.92 -25.37
C MET A 29 55.31 31.46 -25.55
N LEU A 30 55.88 30.75 -26.52
CA LEU A 30 55.60 29.33 -26.74
C LEU A 30 56.04 28.47 -25.54
N ASP A 31 57.21 28.75 -24.98
CA ASP A 31 57.73 28.08 -23.77
C ASP A 31 56.79 28.23 -22.57
N ALA A 32 56.20 29.43 -22.41
CA ALA A 32 55.28 29.70 -21.32
C ALA A 32 53.92 29.01 -21.50
N LEU A 33 53.37 29.04 -22.72
CA LEU A 33 51.96 28.70 -23.00
C LEU A 33 51.72 27.27 -23.51
N VAL A 34 52.71 26.63 -24.13
CA VAL A 34 52.58 25.24 -24.59
C VAL A 34 52.82 24.31 -23.41
N GLN A 35 51.96 23.28 -23.24
CA GLN A 35 51.96 22.43 -22.04
C GLN A 35 51.90 23.29 -20.76
N LEU A 36 50.94 24.22 -20.73
CA LEU A 36 50.82 25.21 -19.68
C LEU A 36 50.67 24.55 -18.30
N ARG A 37 51.74 24.63 -17.52
CA ARG A 37 51.80 24.19 -16.13
C ARG A 37 52.12 25.41 -15.29
N VAL A 38 51.32 25.66 -14.27
CA VAL A 38 51.48 26.77 -13.35
C VAL A 38 51.71 26.23 -11.94
N VAL A 39 52.55 26.92 -11.16
CA VAL A 39 52.87 26.56 -9.76
C VAL A 39 51.61 26.69 -8.91
N GLU A 40 50.94 27.82 -9.01
CA GLU A 40 49.79 28.19 -8.21
C GLU A 40 48.84 29.04 -9.05
N ALA A 41 47.54 28.87 -8.83
CA ALA A 41 46.50 29.72 -9.39
C ALA A 41 45.85 30.60 -8.32
N SER A 42 45.28 31.73 -8.76
CA SER A 42 44.53 32.67 -7.94
C SER A 42 45.37 33.42 -6.89
N ARG A 43 46.68 33.49 -7.07
CA ARG A 43 47.58 34.24 -6.20
C ARG A 43 47.53 35.73 -6.54
N THR A 44 47.39 36.60 -5.53
CA THR A 44 47.15 38.05 -5.75
C THR A 44 48.42 38.91 -5.69
N ALA A 45 49.56 38.36 -5.28
CA ALA A 45 50.84 39.08 -5.24
C ALA A 45 51.98 38.18 -5.75
N PRO A 46 52.99 38.73 -6.45
CA PRO A 46 54.16 37.95 -6.84
C PRO A 46 54.86 37.33 -5.61
N PRO A 47 55.44 36.12 -5.74
CA PRO A 47 56.35 35.60 -4.71
C PRO A 47 57.54 36.54 -4.48
N GLU A 48 58.24 36.38 -3.34
CA GLU A 48 59.37 37.24 -2.97
C GLU A 48 60.49 37.20 -4.03
N ALA A 49 61.10 38.36 -4.30
CA ALA A 49 62.15 38.47 -5.31
C ALA A 49 63.34 37.58 -4.94
N GLY A 50 63.63 36.59 -5.79
CA GLY A 50 64.69 35.59 -5.57
C GLY A 50 64.19 34.19 -5.18
N SER A 51 62.90 34.01 -4.90
CA SER A 51 62.28 32.70 -4.61
C SER A 51 61.59 32.05 -5.82
N VAL A 52 61.76 32.61 -7.02
CA VAL A 52 61.05 32.20 -8.24
C VAL A 52 62.06 31.68 -9.26
N ASP A 53 61.92 30.41 -9.62
CA ASP A 53 62.72 29.78 -10.66
C ASP A 53 62.40 30.37 -12.04
N ASP A 54 63.40 30.47 -12.92
CA ASP A 54 63.19 30.89 -14.30
C ASP A 54 62.27 29.88 -15.03
N GLY A 55 61.25 30.39 -15.73
CA GLY A 55 60.19 29.58 -16.34
C GLY A 55 59.01 29.24 -15.42
N ALA A 56 59.05 29.64 -14.14
CA ALA A 56 57.91 29.50 -13.25
C ALA A 56 56.72 30.34 -13.74
N ARG A 57 55.53 29.75 -13.66
CA ARG A 57 54.29 30.35 -14.16
C ARG A 57 53.23 30.33 -13.08
N TYR A 58 52.41 31.37 -13.04
CA TYR A 58 51.32 31.55 -12.09
C TYR A 58 50.09 32.04 -12.83
N ILE A 59 48.89 31.71 -12.32
CA ILE A 59 47.66 32.39 -12.74
C ILE A 59 47.40 33.49 -11.71
N VAL A 60 47.38 34.73 -12.19
CA VAL A 60 47.15 35.90 -11.35
C VAL A 60 45.70 35.89 -10.86
N GLY A 61 45.52 36.00 -9.55
CA GLY A 61 44.21 36.07 -8.92
C GLY A 61 43.49 37.40 -9.17
N GLU A 62 42.29 37.49 -8.62
CA GLU A 62 41.57 38.77 -8.54
C GLU A 62 42.28 39.70 -7.55
N ASP A 63 42.10 41.02 -7.70
CA ASP A 63 42.76 42.04 -6.87
C ASP A 63 44.30 41.96 -6.86
N ALA A 64 44.89 41.84 -8.04
CA ALA A 64 46.34 41.70 -8.18
C ALA A 64 47.10 42.94 -7.65
N THR A 65 48.22 42.70 -6.98
CA THR A 65 49.03 43.72 -6.31
C THR A 65 50.50 43.68 -6.75
N GLY A 66 51.26 44.73 -6.42
CA GLY A 66 52.68 44.81 -6.74
C GLY A 66 52.94 44.77 -8.25
N ALA A 67 53.90 43.94 -8.68
CA ALA A 67 54.23 43.79 -10.09
C ALA A 67 53.11 43.13 -10.92
N TRP A 68 52.09 42.53 -10.28
CA TRP A 68 50.98 41.84 -10.95
C TRP A 68 49.74 42.73 -11.13
N ALA A 69 49.72 43.94 -10.57
CA ALA A 69 48.57 44.84 -10.65
C ALA A 69 48.20 45.17 -12.11
N GLY A 70 46.92 45.04 -12.47
CA GLY A 70 46.42 45.24 -13.84
C GLY A 70 46.60 44.04 -14.78
N HIS A 71 47.05 42.90 -14.25
CA HIS A 71 47.20 41.64 -14.98
C HIS A 71 46.36 40.50 -14.37
N GLU A 72 45.21 40.84 -13.79
CA GLU A 72 44.29 39.88 -13.19
C GLU A 72 43.91 38.79 -14.22
N LYS A 73 43.85 37.53 -13.77
CA LYS A 73 43.49 36.35 -14.58
C LYS A 73 44.48 36.00 -15.71
N ALA A 74 45.54 36.78 -15.90
CA ALA A 74 46.60 36.48 -16.85
C ALA A 74 47.51 35.34 -16.34
N VAL A 75 48.23 34.71 -17.27
CA VAL A 75 49.35 33.83 -16.93
C VAL A 75 50.59 34.72 -16.77
N ALA A 76 51.11 34.81 -15.54
CA ALA A 76 52.36 35.47 -15.24
C ALA A 76 53.51 34.45 -15.31
N ALA A 77 54.48 34.68 -16.18
CA ALA A 77 55.69 33.85 -16.31
C ALA A 77 56.92 34.66 -15.88
N TRP A 78 57.76 34.08 -15.01
CA TRP A 78 59.06 34.65 -14.67
C TRP A 78 60.08 34.22 -15.71
N GLN A 79 60.60 35.17 -16.49
CA GLN A 79 61.48 34.90 -17.63
C GLN A 79 62.57 35.98 -17.70
N ASP A 80 63.83 35.57 -17.81
CA ASP A 80 64.98 36.49 -17.96
C ASP A 80 65.05 37.58 -16.87
N GLY A 81 64.63 37.23 -15.64
CA GLY A 81 64.64 38.13 -14.48
C GLY A 81 63.52 39.17 -14.45
N ALA A 82 62.47 39.01 -15.26
CA ALA A 82 61.29 39.87 -15.27
C ALA A 82 59.98 39.07 -15.40
N TRP A 83 58.86 39.70 -15.06
CA TRP A 83 57.52 39.14 -15.28
C TRP A 83 57.04 39.42 -16.70
N SER A 84 56.68 38.36 -17.41
CA SER A 84 55.94 38.39 -18.67
C SER A 84 54.48 38.00 -18.41
N PHE A 85 53.53 38.77 -18.91
CA PHE A 85 52.10 38.51 -18.72
C PHE A 85 51.43 38.13 -20.04
N TYR A 86 50.68 37.03 -20.01
CA TYR A 86 49.93 36.54 -21.15
C TYR A 86 48.43 36.50 -20.82
N THR A 87 47.65 37.33 -21.49
CA THR A 87 46.18 37.36 -21.32
C THR A 87 45.56 36.03 -21.74
N ALA A 88 44.85 35.39 -20.83
CA ALA A 88 44.17 34.12 -21.09
C ALA A 88 43.09 34.28 -22.15
N ARG A 89 42.93 33.27 -23.01
CA ARG A 89 41.85 33.20 -24.00
C ARG A 89 40.93 32.04 -23.66
N LYS A 90 39.64 32.18 -23.99
CA LYS A 90 38.64 31.14 -23.78
C LYS A 90 39.13 29.80 -24.33
N GLY A 91 39.07 28.75 -23.50
CA GLY A 91 39.52 27.39 -23.82
C GLY A 91 40.98 27.10 -23.49
N TRP A 92 41.75 28.05 -22.96
CA TRP A 92 43.09 27.75 -22.44
C TRP A 92 43.00 26.77 -21.27
N LEU A 93 43.81 25.71 -21.32
CA LEU A 93 43.89 24.67 -20.30
C LEU A 93 45.24 24.79 -19.60
N ALA A 94 45.25 24.78 -18.27
CA ALA A 94 46.46 24.79 -17.45
C ALA A 94 46.42 23.68 -16.41
N TRP A 95 47.54 22.99 -16.19
CA TRP A 95 47.74 22.16 -15.01
C TRP A 95 48.22 23.04 -13.86
N VAL A 96 47.51 23.04 -12.73
CA VAL A 96 47.87 23.81 -11.54
C VAL A 96 48.44 22.86 -10.50
N GLU A 97 49.73 22.99 -10.21
CA GLU A 97 50.41 22.02 -9.35
C GLU A 97 49.97 22.05 -7.91
N ALA A 98 49.82 23.25 -7.31
CA ALA A 98 49.41 23.39 -5.93
C ALA A 98 48.03 22.74 -5.65
N GLN A 99 47.17 22.62 -6.67
CA GLN A 99 45.84 22.02 -6.61
C GLN A 99 45.78 20.60 -7.21
N SER A 100 46.82 20.14 -7.91
CA SER A 100 46.85 18.87 -8.66
C SER A 100 45.61 18.67 -9.56
N THR A 101 45.18 19.74 -10.24
CA THR A 101 43.99 19.75 -11.10
C THR A 101 44.24 20.53 -12.39
N PHE A 102 43.40 20.27 -13.40
CA PHE A 102 43.34 21.12 -14.58
C PHE A 102 42.36 22.26 -14.36
N VAL A 103 42.68 23.43 -14.89
CA VAL A 103 41.77 24.57 -14.99
C VAL A 103 41.63 25.00 -16.45
N VAL A 104 40.42 25.42 -16.84
CA VAL A 104 40.11 25.99 -18.15
C VAL A 104 39.64 27.43 -17.98
N TYR A 105 40.13 28.33 -18.83
CA TYR A 105 39.61 29.69 -18.88
C TYR A 105 38.30 29.72 -19.70
N ASP A 106 37.17 30.06 -19.09
CA ASP A 106 35.85 30.02 -19.74
C ASP A 106 35.49 31.28 -20.55
N GLY A 107 36.34 32.31 -20.45
CA GLY A 107 36.15 33.65 -21.01
C GLY A 107 36.11 34.75 -19.95
N GLU A 108 35.74 34.40 -18.71
CA GLU A 108 35.59 35.31 -17.58
C GLU A 108 36.46 34.94 -16.38
N ALA A 109 36.68 33.64 -16.14
CA ALA A 109 37.48 33.11 -15.04
C ALA A 109 38.18 31.79 -15.40
N TRP A 110 39.19 31.44 -14.61
CA TRP A 110 39.76 30.09 -14.62
C TRP A 110 38.91 29.18 -13.72
N ILE A 111 38.28 28.17 -14.30
CA ILE A 111 37.43 27.19 -13.61
C ILE A 111 38.06 25.80 -13.69
N GLU A 112 37.75 24.89 -12.76
CA GLU A 112 38.26 23.51 -12.84
C GLU A 112 37.77 22.80 -14.12
N ALA A 113 38.71 22.22 -14.86
CA ALA A 113 38.43 21.48 -16.07
C ALA A 113 38.15 20.02 -15.73
N GLY A 114 36.90 19.70 -15.40
CA GLY A 114 36.47 18.32 -15.15
C GLY A 114 35.07 18.19 -14.56
N ILE A 115 34.64 16.94 -14.38
CA ILE A 115 33.39 16.54 -13.69
C ILE A 115 33.37 16.90 -12.18
N GLY A 116 34.38 17.60 -11.67
CA GLY A 116 34.59 17.90 -10.24
C GLY A 116 34.42 19.36 -9.83
N GLY A 117 34.24 20.31 -10.77
CA GLY A 117 34.16 21.74 -10.43
C GLY A 117 32.81 22.21 -9.85
N SER A 118 31.87 21.29 -9.63
CA SER A 118 30.53 21.57 -9.11
C SER A 118 30.21 20.56 -8.02
N ASP A 119 29.66 21.02 -6.89
CA ASP A 119 29.07 20.18 -5.83
C ASP A 119 27.99 19.20 -6.36
N THR A 120 27.56 19.37 -7.61
CA THR A 120 26.52 18.57 -8.25
C THR A 120 26.90 18.13 -9.67
N LEU A 121 26.62 16.86 -9.98
CA LEU A 121 26.59 16.32 -11.34
C LEU A 121 25.13 16.30 -11.81
N PRO A 122 24.74 17.11 -12.83
CA PRO A 122 23.34 17.23 -13.21
C PRO A 122 22.76 15.96 -13.83
N MET A 123 23.57 15.21 -14.60
CA MET A 123 23.19 13.95 -15.26
C MET A 123 24.40 13.03 -15.43
N LEU A 124 24.21 11.72 -15.25
CA LEU A 124 25.22 10.69 -15.45
C LEU A 124 24.61 9.45 -16.12
N GLY A 125 25.10 9.13 -17.32
CA GLY A 125 24.72 7.95 -18.08
C GLY A 125 25.86 6.93 -18.15
N ILE A 126 25.60 5.68 -17.74
CA ILE A 126 26.55 4.55 -17.85
C ILE A 126 26.05 3.63 -18.96
N ASN A 127 26.80 3.57 -20.07
CA ASN A 127 26.46 2.83 -21.29
C ASN A 127 25.10 3.22 -21.91
N THR A 128 24.45 4.30 -21.48
CA THR A 128 23.20 4.85 -22.04
C THR A 128 23.17 6.36 -21.80
N ALA A 129 22.34 7.11 -22.52
CA ALA A 129 22.11 8.51 -22.21
C ALA A 129 21.22 8.64 -20.97
N ALA A 130 21.56 9.57 -20.09
CA ALA A 130 20.67 10.07 -19.04
C ALA A 130 19.77 11.17 -19.61
N ASP A 131 18.66 11.45 -18.94
CA ASP A 131 17.69 12.47 -19.32
C ASP A 131 17.23 13.26 -18.09
N GLU A 132 16.36 14.27 -18.29
CA GLU A 132 15.90 15.14 -17.20
C GLU A 132 15.07 14.41 -16.12
N THR A 133 14.50 13.25 -16.46
CA THR A 133 13.75 12.36 -15.56
C THR A 133 14.68 11.32 -14.92
N ASN A 134 15.44 10.59 -15.73
CA ASN A 134 16.40 9.56 -15.33
C ASN A 134 17.81 10.15 -15.31
N ARG A 135 18.07 11.06 -14.37
CA ARG A 135 19.35 11.77 -14.26
C ARG A 135 20.53 10.85 -13.95
N LEU A 136 20.27 9.70 -13.33
CA LEU A 136 21.20 8.57 -13.28
C LEU A 136 20.61 7.43 -14.11
N ALA A 137 21.25 7.12 -15.25
CA ALA A 137 20.80 6.06 -16.15
C ALA A 137 21.89 5.01 -16.34
N VAL A 138 21.57 3.74 -16.09
CA VAL A 138 22.53 2.64 -16.17
C VAL A 138 22.02 1.55 -17.11
N ARG A 139 22.77 1.25 -18.17
CA ARG A 139 22.53 0.12 -19.07
C ARG A 139 23.65 -0.91 -18.91
N SER A 140 23.46 -1.83 -17.98
CA SER A 140 24.44 -2.85 -17.60
C SER A 140 23.75 -4.18 -17.28
N ALA A 141 24.51 -5.27 -17.25
CA ALA A 141 24.03 -6.56 -16.75
C ALA A 141 23.76 -6.54 -15.23
N ALA A 142 24.47 -5.70 -14.48
CA ALA A 142 24.30 -5.51 -13.04
C ALA A 142 24.71 -4.09 -12.61
N SER A 143 24.17 -3.64 -11.48
CA SER A 143 24.59 -2.44 -10.75
C SER A 143 24.85 -2.81 -9.29
N LEU A 144 26.01 -2.43 -8.76
CA LEU A 144 26.37 -2.66 -7.36
C LEU A 144 26.44 -1.32 -6.64
N LEU A 145 25.67 -1.20 -5.56
CA LEU A 145 25.79 -0.13 -4.57
C LEU A 145 26.27 -0.78 -3.27
N THR A 146 27.46 -0.41 -2.81
CA THR A 146 28.13 -1.07 -1.69
C THR A 146 28.46 -0.09 -0.58
N HIS A 147 28.80 -0.64 0.58
CA HIS A 147 29.18 0.09 1.78
C HIS A 147 30.55 0.77 1.64
N GLU A 148 30.76 1.81 2.44
CA GLU A 148 32.04 2.50 2.61
C GLU A 148 33.05 1.63 3.38
N GLU A 149 34.35 1.78 3.08
CA GLU A 149 35.46 1.16 3.81
C GLU A 149 36.45 2.23 4.31
N GLY A 150 37.17 1.97 5.41
CA GLY A 150 38.19 2.89 5.96
C GLY A 150 37.98 3.27 7.43
N GLY A 151 38.92 4.02 8.02
CA GLY A 151 39.01 4.28 9.48
C GLY A 151 37.84 5.03 10.12
N HIS A 152 36.93 5.59 9.31
CA HIS A 152 35.73 6.31 9.75
C HIS A 152 34.43 5.77 9.12
N ALA A 153 34.48 4.62 8.45
CA ALA A 153 33.31 4.04 7.79
C ALA A 153 32.37 3.36 8.79
N SER A 154 31.06 3.56 8.64
CA SER A 154 30.04 2.82 9.41
C SER A 154 29.82 1.40 8.89
N GLY A 155 30.20 1.12 7.63
CA GLY A 155 29.86 -0.12 6.93
C GLY A 155 28.39 -0.22 6.48
N ASP A 156 27.56 0.79 6.78
CA ASP A 156 26.17 0.84 6.35
C ASP A 156 26.05 1.34 4.89
N HIS A 157 25.09 0.81 4.15
CA HIS A 157 24.63 1.37 2.87
C HIS A 157 23.11 1.60 2.92
N ARG A 158 22.64 2.79 2.54
CA ARG A 158 21.21 3.13 2.53
C ARG A 158 20.84 3.87 1.26
N LEU A 159 19.74 3.46 0.63
CA LEU A 159 19.08 4.21 -0.42
C LEU A 159 17.88 4.95 0.18
N SER A 160 17.97 6.26 0.29
CA SER A 160 16.87 7.10 0.78
C SER A 160 16.07 7.63 -0.41
N VAL A 161 14.79 7.25 -0.51
CA VAL A 161 13.87 7.72 -1.54
C VAL A 161 12.78 8.56 -0.87
N ASN A 162 12.74 9.85 -1.19
CA ASN A 162 11.83 10.79 -0.56
C ASN A 162 10.73 11.23 -1.54
N LYS A 163 9.50 11.29 -1.06
CA LYS A 163 8.35 11.88 -1.77
C LYS A 163 7.95 13.21 -1.12
N LYS A 164 7.25 14.08 -1.84
CA LYS A 164 6.94 15.45 -1.39
C LYS A 164 5.71 15.49 -0.46
N ALA A 165 4.69 14.69 -0.76
CA ALA A 165 3.47 14.58 0.02
C ALA A 165 3.03 13.11 0.19
N SER A 166 2.04 12.86 1.04
CA SER A 166 1.55 11.51 1.37
C SER A 166 0.96 10.76 0.17
N GLU A 167 0.33 11.50 -0.74
CA GLU A 167 -0.32 11.04 -1.96
C GLU A 167 0.65 10.81 -3.13
N ASP A 168 1.88 11.26 -3.01
CA ASP A 168 2.93 11.02 -4.01
C ASP A 168 3.47 9.57 -3.90
N THR A 169 4.34 9.21 -4.84
CA THR A 169 4.96 7.88 -4.89
C THR A 169 6.46 7.95 -4.66
N ALA A 170 6.94 7.19 -3.67
CA ALA A 170 8.35 6.79 -3.56
C ALA A 170 8.41 5.25 -3.59
N SER A 171 8.90 4.69 -4.70
CA SER A 171 8.95 3.24 -4.93
C SER A 171 10.17 2.81 -5.75
N LEU A 172 10.50 1.53 -5.65
CA LEU A 172 11.35 0.84 -6.63
C LEU A 172 10.44 0.11 -7.63
N VAL A 173 10.56 0.46 -8.91
CA VAL A 173 9.72 -0.06 -9.99
C VAL A 173 10.48 -1.09 -10.82
N PHE A 174 9.86 -2.24 -11.06
CA PHE A 174 10.34 -3.33 -11.90
C PHE A 174 9.57 -3.33 -13.22
N GLN A 175 10.30 -3.36 -14.34
CA GLN A 175 9.74 -3.18 -15.67
C GLN A 175 10.11 -4.31 -16.64
N THR A 176 9.31 -4.51 -17.67
CA THR A 176 9.64 -5.30 -18.87
C THR A 176 9.31 -4.47 -20.10
N GLY A 177 10.30 -4.24 -20.97
CA GLY A 177 10.11 -3.42 -22.17
C GLY A 177 9.58 -2.00 -21.86
N TYR A 178 10.12 -1.36 -20.82
CA TYR A 178 9.69 -0.03 -20.34
C TYR A 178 8.25 0.06 -19.79
N SER A 179 7.59 -1.08 -19.57
CA SER A 179 6.27 -1.15 -18.95
C SER A 179 6.37 -1.70 -17.52
N GLY A 180 5.77 -0.99 -16.56
CA GLY A 180 5.74 -1.38 -15.14
C GLY A 180 5.06 -2.74 -14.92
N ARG A 181 5.65 -3.58 -14.07
CA ARG A 181 5.14 -4.92 -13.74
C ARG A 181 4.98 -5.13 -12.25
N ALA A 182 5.89 -4.59 -11.45
CA ALA A 182 5.79 -4.60 -10.01
C ALA A 182 6.44 -3.33 -9.44
N GLU A 183 6.02 -2.91 -8.26
CA GLU A 183 6.72 -1.91 -7.48
C GLU A 183 6.56 -2.19 -5.99
N PHE A 184 7.51 -1.71 -5.19
CA PHE A 184 7.34 -1.65 -3.74
C PHE A 184 7.83 -0.33 -3.18
N GLY A 185 7.17 0.16 -2.13
CA GLY A 185 7.45 1.45 -1.50
C GLY A 185 6.19 2.08 -0.91
N ILE A 186 6.22 3.40 -0.70
CA ILE A 186 5.12 4.19 -0.15
C ILE A 186 4.40 4.94 -1.29
N ALA A 187 3.66 4.17 -2.10
CA ALA A 187 3.07 4.62 -3.35
C ALA A 187 1.62 5.10 -3.17
N GLY A 188 1.39 6.42 -3.13
CA GLY A 188 0.06 7.01 -2.97
C GLY A 188 -0.53 6.93 -1.56
N SER A 189 0.29 6.54 -0.58
CA SER A 189 0.01 6.51 0.86
C SER A 189 1.35 6.45 1.59
N ASP A 190 1.37 6.72 2.90
CA ASP A 190 2.52 6.45 3.78
C ASP A 190 2.59 4.98 4.24
N ASP A 191 1.58 4.17 3.92
CA ASP A 191 1.65 2.72 4.09
C ASP A 191 2.65 2.11 3.10
N TRP A 192 3.43 1.13 3.56
CA TRP A 192 4.32 0.40 2.67
C TRP A 192 3.52 -0.63 1.87
N GLN A 193 3.66 -0.63 0.55
CA GLN A 193 2.87 -1.47 -0.34
C GLN A 193 3.72 -2.22 -1.34
N VAL A 194 3.25 -3.39 -1.73
CA VAL A 194 3.71 -4.11 -2.93
C VAL A 194 2.57 -4.10 -3.93
N LYS A 195 2.82 -3.51 -5.11
CA LYS A 195 1.85 -3.46 -6.20
C LYS A 195 2.35 -4.22 -7.42
N VAL A 196 1.43 -4.84 -8.15
CA VAL A 196 1.70 -5.52 -9.42
C VAL A 196 0.76 -5.03 -10.50
N SER A 197 1.23 -5.05 -11.74
CA SER A 197 0.46 -4.61 -12.91
C SER A 197 0.69 -5.54 -14.11
N PRO A 198 -0.38 -5.94 -14.83
CA PRO A 198 -0.24 -6.71 -16.06
C PRO A 198 0.25 -5.88 -17.25
N ASP A 199 0.04 -4.56 -17.23
CA ASP A 199 0.19 -3.67 -18.39
C ASP A 199 0.95 -2.36 -18.10
N GLY A 200 1.29 -2.09 -16.84
CA GLY A 200 1.94 -0.86 -16.39
C GLY A 200 0.99 0.31 -16.13
N ALA A 201 -0.32 0.11 -16.30
CA ALA A 201 -1.36 1.11 -16.07
C ALA A 201 -2.34 0.69 -14.97
N ALA A 202 -2.82 -0.56 -15.00
CA ALA A 202 -3.73 -1.12 -14.00
C ALA A 202 -2.92 -1.73 -12.84
N TRP A 203 -2.81 -1.00 -11.73
CA TRP A 203 -2.06 -1.44 -10.56
C TRP A 203 -2.97 -2.10 -9.52
N LYS A 204 -2.49 -3.21 -8.93
CA LYS A 204 -3.17 -3.95 -7.86
C LYS A 204 -2.26 -4.07 -6.64
N SER A 205 -2.74 -3.65 -5.47
CA SER A 205 -2.01 -3.82 -4.21
C SER A 205 -2.08 -5.28 -3.75
N ALA A 206 -0.95 -5.98 -3.82
CA ALA A 206 -0.81 -7.36 -3.36
C ALA A 206 -0.65 -7.44 -1.84
N LEU A 207 0.10 -6.48 -1.25
CA LEU A 207 0.40 -6.40 0.17
C LEU A 207 0.40 -4.93 0.60
N VAL A 208 -0.19 -4.64 1.75
CA VAL A 208 -0.15 -3.32 2.40
C VAL A 208 0.25 -3.51 3.86
N ALA A 209 1.33 -2.89 4.29
CA ALA A 209 1.73 -2.80 5.69
C ALA A 209 1.36 -1.40 6.21
N GLU A 210 0.38 -1.35 7.11
CA GLU A 210 -0.17 -0.12 7.64
C GLU A 210 0.84 0.61 8.52
N ALA A 211 1.11 1.88 8.23
CA ALA A 211 2.06 2.68 9.00
C ALA A 211 1.62 2.88 10.45
N ALA A 212 0.31 3.03 10.68
CA ALA A 212 -0.24 3.32 12.00
C ALA A 212 -0.24 2.11 12.96
N THR A 213 -0.35 0.89 12.43
CA THR A 213 -0.59 -0.32 13.23
C THR A 213 0.49 -1.39 13.08
N GLY A 214 1.31 -1.31 12.02
CA GLY A 214 2.24 -2.37 11.63
C GLY A 214 1.56 -3.65 11.12
N ARG A 215 0.23 -3.64 10.93
CA ARG A 215 -0.52 -4.80 10.43
C ARG A 215 -0.35 -4.93 8.93
N VAL A 216 -0.34 -6.18 8.47
CA VAL A 216 -0.23 -6.51 7.04
C VAL A 216 -1.58 -6.99 6.52
N GLY A 217 -2.09 -6.31 5.51
CA GLY A 217 -3.24 -6.72 4.72
C GLY A 217 -2.83 -7.27 3.35
N PHE A 218 -3.65 -8.17 2.82
CA PHE A 218 -3.56 -8.65 1.44
C PHE A 218 -4.84 -8.21 0.71
N PRO A 219 -4.89 -7.00 0.12
CA PRO A 219 -6.13 -6.46 -0.46
C PRO A 219 -6.73 -7.32 -1.58
N ASN A 220 -5.89 -8.09 -2.27
CA ASN A 220 -6.31 -9.04 -3.31
C ASN A 220 -6.34 -10.50 -2.81
N GLY A 221 -6.24 -10.72 -1.50
CA GLY A 221 -6.31 -12.01 -0.84
C GLY A 221 -5.12 -12.93 -1.09
N LEU A 222 -5.20 -14.10 -0.45
CA LEU A 222 -4.30 -15.23 -0.72
C LEU A 222 -5.03 -16.23 -1.61
N LYS A 223 -4.27 -17.02 -2.39
CA LYS A 223 -4.84 -18.11 -3.18
C LYS A 223 -4.09 -19.41 -2.95
N HIS A 224 -4.83 -20.51 -2.94
CA HIS A 224 -4.25 -21.85 -2.97
C HIS A 224 -3.59 -22.06 -4.33
N VAL A 225 -2.28 -22.27 -4.34
CA VAL A 225 -1.47 -22.25 -5.58
C VAL A 225 -1.98 -23.23 -6.64
N PRO A 226 -2.29 -24.51 -6.33
CA PRO A 226 -2.77 -25.46 -7.32
C PRO A 226 -4.18 -25.18 -7.85
N SER A 227 -5.14 -24.84 -6.98
CA SER A 227 -6.55 -24.69 -7.39
C SER A 227 -6.93 -23.27 -7.80
N GLY A 228 -6.12 -22.28 -7.44
CA GLY A 228 -6.45 -20.86 -7.62
C GLY A 228 -7.56 -20.35 -6.68
N ALA A 229 -8.12 -21.21 -5.82
CA ALA A 229 -9.18 -20.83 -4.90
C ALA A 229 -8.67 -19.84 -3.83
N PRO A 230 -9.49 -18.88 -3.39
CA PRO A 230 -9.10 -17.96 -2.33
C PRO A 230 -8.82 -18.72 -1.03
N LEU A 231 -7.80 -18.30 -0.30
CA LEU A 231 -7.51 -18.74 1.06
C LEU A 231 -7.95 -17.63 2.01
N SER A 232 -8.89 -17.97 2.89
CA SER A 232 -9.42 -17.07 3.91
C SER A 232 -9.12 -17.66 5.30
N GLY A 233 -8.75 -16.78 6.23
CA GLY A 233 -8.58 -17.15 7.64
C GLY A 233 -9.90 -17.12 8.41
N LEU A 234 -9.89 -17.61 9.64
CA LEU A 234 -11.00 -17.43 10.58
C LEU A 234 -10.83 -16.11 11.33
N ILE A 235 -11.82 -15.24 11.28
CA ILE A 235 -11.93 -14.06 12.13
C ILE A 235 -12.84 -14.43 13.31
N PHE A 236 -12.26 -14.61 14.49
CA PHE A 236 -13.02 -14.96 15.69
C PHE A 236 -13.92 -13.80 16.14
N THR A 237 -15.09 -14.16 16.64
CA THR A 237 -16.02 -13.22 17.29
C THR A 237 -15.74 -13.20 18.81
N PRO A 238 -16.21 -12.17 19.54
CA PRO A 238 -16.04 -12.11 20.99
C PRO A 238 -16.89 -13.13 21.77
N GLY A 239 -17.81 -13.85 21.12
CA GLY A 239 -18.82 -14.66 21.81
C GLY A 239 -19.94 -13.82 22.44
N GLY A 240 -20.87 -14.48 23.14
CA GLY A 240 -21.95 -13.82 23.90
C GLY A 240 -23.34 -13.85 23.25
N ASP A 241 -24.35 -14.08 24.08
CA ASP A 241 -25.76 -13.90 23.71
C ASP A 241 -26.05 -12.41 23.54
N GLY A 242 -26.86 -12.03 22.54
CA GLY A 242 -27.09 -10.61 22.21
C GLY A 242 -26.02 -10.00 21.30
N GLU A 243 -24.88 -10.68 21.10
CA GLU A 243 -23.78 -10.19 20.24
C GLU A 243 -23.58 -11.05 19.00
N VAL A 244 -23.51 -12.38 19.18
CA VAL A 244 -23.17 -13.30 18.07
C VAL A 244 -24.15 -14.46 17.94
N SER A 245 -25.19 -14.51 18.79
CA SER A 245 -26.26 -15.51 18.75
C SER A 245 -27.26 -15.16 17.64
N ILE A 246 -26.93 -15.57 16.42
CA ILE A 246 -27.67 -15.24 15.19
C ILE A 246 -29.05 -15.90 15.09
N TYR A 247 -29.32 -16.91 15.91
CA TYR A 247 -30.63 -17.51 16.02
C TYR A 247 -30.80 -18.04 17.44
N ARG A 248 -31.87 -17.65 18.12
CA ARG A 248 -32.22 -18.15 19.45
C ARG A 248 -33.72 -18.20 19.64
N ASN A 249 -34.22 -19.26 20.26
CA ASN A 249 -35.61 -19.35 20.67
C ASN A 249 -35.76 -20.22 21.92
N ASP A 250 -36.06 -19.56 23.04
CA ASP A 250 -36.29 -20.17 24.35
C ASP A 250 -37.79 -20.30 24.68
N ALA A 251 -38.68 -19.88 23.77
CA ALA A 251 -40.12 -19.98 23.95
C ALA A 251 -40.61 -21.41 23.67
N VAL A 252 -41.54 -21.86 24.52
CA VAL A 252 -42.26 -23.12 24.34
C VAL A 252 -43.10 -23.02 23.06
N ARG A 253 -42.99 -24.04 22.22
CA ARG A 253 -43.59 -24.08 20.89
C ARG A 253 -44.07 -25.50 20.58
N ASN A 254 -45.22 -25.58 19.92
CA ASN A 254 -45.94 -26.83 19.67
C ASN A 254 -46.09 -27.16 18.18
N GLU A 255 -45.49 -26.34 17.30
CA GLU A 255 -45.57 -26.49 15.85
C GLU A 255 -44.32 -25.97 15.15
N ASN A 256 -44.05 -26.53 13.97
CA ASN A 256 -42.99 -26.11 13.07
C ASN A 256 -43.38 -26.37 11.59
N SER A 257 -43.33 -25.39 10.71
CA SER A 257 -43.05 -23.97 10.95
C SER A 257 -44.09 -23.30 11.85
N ARG A 258 -43.66 -22.35 12.67
CA ARG A 258 -44.55 -21.59 13.57
C ARG A 258 -45.37 -20.58 12.77
N THR A 259 -46.63 -20.42 13.15
CA THR A 259 -47.58 -19.50 12.52
C THR A 259 -48.30 -18.63 13.55
N VAL A 260 -48.59 -17.38 13.17
CA VAL A 260 -49.32 -16.41 14.01
C VAL A 260 -50.21 -15.53 13.14
N THR A 261 -51.28 -15.00 13.73
CA THR A 261 -52.18 -14.07 13.04
C THR A 261 -51.79 -12.62 13.37
N ILE A 262 -51.78 -11.76 12.35
CA ILE A 262 -51.54 -10.33 12.51
C ILE A 262 -52.73 -9.67 13.21
N VAL A 263 -52.47 -8.89 14.26
CA VAL A 263 -53.47 -8.07 14.96
C VAL A 263 -53.60 -6.70 14.31
N ALA A 264 -52.47 -6.05 13.99
CA ALA A 264 -52.43 -4.75 13.33
C ALA A 264 -51.07 -4.52 12.65
N ILE A 265 -51.02 -3.58 11.70
CA ILE A 265 -49.76 -3.11 11.08
C ILE A 265 -49.74 -1.59 11.13
N ALA A 266 -48.59 -1.03 11.49
CA ALA A 266 -48.30 0.39 11.44
C ALA A 266 -46.85 0.57 11.00
N ASP A 267 -46.63 1.28 9.88
CA ASP A 267 -45.32 1.46 9.24
C ASP A 267 -44.57 0.12 9.04
N ALA A 268 -43.40 -0.03 9.67
CA ALA A 268 -42.61 -1.25 9.64
C ALA A 268 -42.89 -2.19 10.83
N THR A 269 -43.90 -1.90 11.63
CA THR A 269 -44.24 -2.65 12.84
C THR A 269 -45.48 -3.52 12.61
N ILE A 270 -45.33 -4.80 12.92
CA ILE A 270 -46.38 -5.80 12.94
C ILE A 270 -46.75 -6.04 14.39
N THR A 271 -48.02 -5.86 14.74
CA THR A 271 -48.57 -6.19 16.06
C THR A 271 -49.22 -7.58 16.02
N LEU A 272 -48.92 -8.40 17.01
CA LEU A 272 -49.40 -9.76 17.23
C LEU A 272 -50.10 -9.84 18.61
N ASP A 273 -50.62 -11.01 18.95
CA ASP A 273 -51.04 -11.30 20.32
C ASP A 273 -49.85 -11.38 21.29
N ALA A 274 -50.12 -11.16 22.58
CA ALA A 274 -49.11 -11.22 23.64
C ALA A 274 -48.36 -12.57 23.65
N GLY A 275 -47.03 -12.49 23.81
CA GLY A 275 -46.11 -13.64 23.79
C GLY A 275 -45.86 -14.28 22.41
N LYS A 276 -46.47 -13.79 21.33
CA LYS A 276 -46.31 -14.38 19.98
C LYS A 276 -45.07 -13.88 19.23
N ALA A 277 -44.54 -12.70 19.56
CA ALA A 277 -43.34 -12.18 18.88
C ALA A 277 -42.10 -13.04 19.15
N ALA A 278 -41.95 -13.55 20.37
CA ALA A 278 -40.85 -14.43 20.79
C ALA A 278 -40.81 -15.75 20.01
N LEU A 279 -41.91 -16.15 19.36
CA LEU A 279 -41.92 -17.32 18.48
C LEU A 279 -41.18 -17.07 17.16
N PHE A 280 -40.81 -15.83 16.81
CA PHE A 280 -40.13 -15.51 15.55
C PHE A 280 -38.74 -14.96 15.79
N PHE A 281 -38.62 -14.07 16.76
CA PHE A 281 -37.42 -13.31 17.00
C PHE A 281 -37.35 -13.02 18.51
N ASP A 282 -36.33 -13.55 19.18
CA ASP A 282 -36.15 -13.37 20.63
C ASP A 282 -35.75 -11.91 20.92
N ASP A 283 -36.57 -11.22 21.74
CA ASP A 283 -36.57 -9.75 21.90
C ASP A 283 -35.18 -9.19 22.28
N ASP A 284 -34.57 -9.74 23.33
CA ASP A 284 -33.32 -9.16 23.87
C ASP A 284 -32.05 -9.62 23.16
N ARG A 285 -32.05 -10.83 22.58
CA ARG A 285 -30.80 -11.51 22.18
C ARG A 285 -30.52 -11.54 20.69
N MET A 286 -31.56 -11.39 19.86
CA MET A 286 -31.38 -11.35 18.41
C MET A 286 -31.42 -9.91 17.86
N ASN A 287 -31.89 -8.95 18.66
CA ASN A 287 -32.06 -7.56 18.22
C ASN A 287 -30.72 -6.92 17.82
N GLY A 288 -30.64 -6.52 16.55
CA GLY A 288 -29.43 -5.98 15.95
C GLY A 288 -28.29 -7.00 15.79
N VAL A 289 -28.56 -8.30 15.93
CA VAL A 289 -27.60 -9.39 15.67
C VAL A 289 -27.88 -10.01 14.30
N SER A 290 -29.13 -10.38 14.04
CA SER A 290 -29.53 -11.00 12.79
C SER A 290 -30.87 -10.49 12.31
N ARG A 291 -31.20 -10.84 11.06
CA ARG A 291 -32.52 -10.63 10.47
C ARG A 291 -33.02 -11.96 9.95
N VAL A 292 -34.30 -12.26 10.17
CA VAL A 292 -34.91 -13.51 9.72
C VAL A 292 -36.01 -13.22 8.70
N ARG A 293 -36.09 -14.05 7.66
CA ARG A 293 -37.17 -13.95 6.68
C ARG A 293 -38.46 -14.56 7.24
N VAL A 294 -39.53 -13.78 7.19
CA VAL A 294 -40.89 -14.18 7.59
C VAL A 294 -41.82 -14.04 6.39
N TRP A 295 -42.73 -15.00 6.24
CA TRP A 295 -43.67 -15.09 5.12
C TRP A 295 -45.08 -14.75 5.56
N ASN A 296 -45.81 -14.00 4.74
CA ASN A 296 -47.25 -13.85 4.83
C ASN A 296 -47.91 -14.88 3.92
N MET A 297 -48.52 -15.89 4.56
CA MET A 297 -49.15 -17.05 3.95
C MET A 297 -50.55 -16.75 3.39
N SER A 298 -51.16 -15.63 3.79
CA SER A 298 -52.49 -15.22 3.31
C SER A 298 -52.46 -14.55 1.93
N ARG A 299 -51.26 -14.28 1.38
CA ARG A 299 -51.06 -13.61 0.09
C ARG A 299 -50.85 -14.61 -1.04
N THR A 300 -51.25 -14.24 -2.25
CA THR A 300 -51.02 -15.02 -3.47
C THR A 300 -50.42 -14.13 -4.56
N PRO A 301 -49.16 -14.37 -4.99
CA PRO A 301 -48.20 -15.33 -4.43
C PRO A 301 -47.82 -14.96 -2.97
N TYR A 302 -47.25 -15.93 -2.23
CA TYR A 302 -46.76 -15.68 -0.87
C TYR A 302 -45.80 -14.47 -0.88
N ALA A 303 -45.97 -13.56 0.08
CA ALA A 303 -45.11 -12.40 0.26
C ALA A 303 -44.16 -12.63 1.45
N SER A 304 -43.00 -11.98 1.47
CA SER A 304 -42.06 -12.09 2.58
C SER A 304 -41.52 -10.73 2.99
N ALA A 305 -41.13 -10.61 4.26
CA ALA A 305 -40.44 -9.46 4.81
C ALA A 305 -39.29 -9.95 5.72
N TRP A 306 -38.28 -9.11 5.89
CA TRP A 306 -37.17 -9.37 6.81
C TRP A 306 -37.44 -8.71 8.15
N ILE A 307 -37.42 -9.49 9.22
CA ILE A 307 -37.65 -9.02 10.59
C ILE A 307 -36.31 -8.77 11.26
N GLU A 308 -36.12 -7.56 11.80
CA GLU A 308 -34.87 -7.10 12.43
C GLU A 308 -34.90 -7.04 13.95
N ALA A 309 -36.09 -6.97 14.54
CA ALA A 309 -36.27 -6.90 15.99
C ALA A 309 -37.68 -7.34 16.39
N ALA A 310 -37.86 -7.63 17.68
CA ALA A 310 -39.15 -7.89 18.29
C ALA A 310 -39.32 -7.07 19.57
N PRO A 311 -39.38 -5.73 19.50
CA PRO A 311 -39.12 -4.81 20.63
C PRO A 311 -40.07 -4.92 21.82
N THR A 312 -41.14 -5.72 21.69
CA THR A 312 -42.00 -6.15 22.77
C THR A 312 -42.47 -7.58 22.49
N ASP A 313 -43.02 -8.26 23.50
CA ASP A 313 -43.60 -9.61 23.39
C ASP A 313 -44.71 -9.79 22.32
N LYS A 314 -45.28 -8.68 21.85
CA LYS A 314 -46.38 -8.58 20.90
C LYS A 314 -46.05 -7.85 19.61
N THR A 315 -44.81 -7.40 19.39
CA THR A 315 -44.47 -6.66 18.16
C THR A 315 -43.26 -7.23 17.45
N LEU A 316 -43.34 -7.28 16.12
CA LEU A 316 -42.20 -7.54 15.23
C LEU A 316 -41.91 -6.28 14.41
N ARG A 317 -40.64 -6.01 14.15
CA ARG A 317 -40.20 -4.89 13.32
C ARG A 317 -39.53 -5.41 12.06
N ALA A 318 -40.06 -5.03 10.91
CA ALA A 318 -39.48 -5.30 9.61
C ALA A 318 -38.37 -4.29 9.26
N THR A 319 -37.42 -4.69 8.42
CA THR A 319 -36.36 -3.82 7.92
C THR A 319 -36.87 -2.70 7.02
N SER A 320 -38.03 -2.90 6.39
CA SER A 320 -38.63 -1.96 5.45
C SER A 320 -40.16 -2.03 5.56
N ALA A 321 -40.80 -0.87 5.73
CA ALA A 321 -42.26 -0.77 5.68
C ALA A 321 -42.83 -1.13 4.31
N ALA A 322 -42.04 -0.97 3.24
CA ALA A 322 -42.48 -1.30 1.88
C ALA A 322 -42.72 -2.81 1.69
N ASP A 323 -41.99 -3.66 2.43
CA ASP A 323 -42.13 -5.12 2.36
C ASP A 323 -43.45 -5.60 2.98
N LEU A 324 -44.06 -4.76 3.84
CA LEU A 324 -45.35 -5.02 4.48
C LEU A 324 -46.54 -4.49 3.65
N SER A 325 -46.29 -3.98 2.44
CA SER A 325 -47.33 -3.44 1.59
C SER A 325 -48.40 -4.49 1.26
N GLY A 326 -49.65 -4.16 1.59
CA GLY A 326 -50.80 -5.05 1.37
C GLY A 326 -50.94 -6.19 2.40
N TRP A 327 -50.18 -6.17 3.48
CA TRP A 327 -50.41 -7.03 4.64
C TRP A 327 -51.48 -6.38 5.53
N SER A 328 -52.32 -7.19 6.18
CA SER A 328 -53.44 -6.70 6.99
C SER A 328 -53.69 -7.53 8.25
N ALA A 329 -54.44 -6.95 9.19
CA ALA A 329 -54.97 -7.69 10.33
C ALA A 329 -55.78 -8.91 9.85
N GLY A 330 -55.54 -10.06 10.48
CA GLY A 330 -56.11 -11.36 10.08
C GLY A 330 -55.21 -12.19 9.16
N ASP A 331 -54.14 -11.62 8.59
CA ASP A 331 -53.18 -12.40 7.79
C ASP A 331 -52.38 -13.38 8.65
N THR A 332 -51.99 -14.52 8.07
CA THR A 332 -51.19 -15.54 8.73
C THR A 332 -49.72 -15.36 8.37
N LEU A 333 -48.87 -15.16 9.39
CA LEU A 333 -47.42 -15.13 9.25
C LEU A 333 -46.81 -16.48 9.57
N GLN A 334 -45.71 -16.83 8.89
CA GLN A 334 -44.95 -18.05 9.10
C GLN A 334 -43.44 -17.77 9.10
N ILE A 335 -42.71 -18.33 10.05
CA ILE A 335 -41.24 -18.34 10.04
C ILE A 335 -40.72 -19.59 9.34
N GLY A 336 -39.71 -19.41 8.50
CA GLY A 336 -39.21 -20.47 7.64
C GLY A 336 -40.03 -20.59 6.36
N ASP A 337 -39.35 -21.09 5.33
CA ASP A 337 -39.89 -21.06 3.98
C ASP A 337 -41.16 -21.90 3.82
N PRO A 338 -42.16 -21.43 3.06
CA PRO A 338 -43.34 -22.21 2.71
C PRO A 338 -42.92 -23.54 2.09
N LYS A 339 -43.63 -24.62 2.42
CA LYS A 339 -43.33 -25.97 1.92
C LYS A 339 -43.27 -26.02 0.38
N ASP A 340 -44.12 -25.23 -0.27
CA ASP A 340 -44.25 -25.17 -1.72
C ASP A 340 -43.09 -24.38 -2.38
N ILE A 341 -42.36 -23.57 -1.61
CA ILE A 341 -41.18 -22.81 -2.07
C ILE A 341 -39.90 -23.59 -1.77
N ALA A 342 -39.75 -24.06 -0.54
CA ALA A 342 -38.61 -24.87 -0.11
C ALA A 342 -39.12 -26.07 0.71
N PRO A 343 -38.96 -27.31 0.21
CA PRO A 343 -39.52 -28.50 0.85
C PRO A 343 -39.06 -28.71 2.31
N ARG A 344 -37.89 -28.18 2.66
CA ARG A 344 -37.28 -28.29 3.99
C ARG A 344 -37.52 -27.09 4.90
N ARG A 345 -38.29 -26.10 4.45
CA ARG A 345 -38.75 -24.95 5.25
C ARG A 345 -37.62 -24.23 5.99
N GLY A 346 -36.48 -24.04 5.33
CA GLY A 346 -35.34 -23.34 5.91
C GLY A 346 -35.70 -21.92 6.34
N ILE A 347 -35.24 -21.51 7.51
CA ILE A 347 -35.29 -20.14 8.01
C ILE A 347 -34.07 -19.42 7.46
N SER A 348 -34.29 -18.45 6.58
CA SER A 348 -33.21 -17.63 6.04
C SER A 348 -32.78 -16.61 7.10
N VAL A 349 -31.50 -16.61 7.45
CA VAL A 349 -30.90 -15.71 8.43
C VAL A 349 -29.82 -14.88 7.76
N ASP A 350 -29.93 -13.57 7.92
CA ASP A 350 -28.94 -12.57 7.52
C ASP A 350 -28.21 -12.07 8.77
N ILE A 351 -26.88 -11.99 8.72
CA ILE A 351 -26.03 -11.69 9.87
C ILE A 351 -25.31 -10.33 9.73
N ALA A 352 -25.75 -9.49 8.79
CA ALA A 352 -25.14 -8.18 8.55
C ALA A 352 -25.13 -7.28 9.81
N PRO A 353 -26.19 -7.25 10.65
CA PRO A 353 -26.16 -6.45 11.87
C PRO A 353 -25.02 -6.87 12.82
N MET A 354 -24.83 -8.18 13.04
CA MET A 354 -23.72 -8.71 13.84
C MET A 354 -22.37 -8.35 13.23
N MET A 355 -22.18 -8.50 11.92
CA MET A 355 -20.91 -8.16 11.28
C MET A 355 -20.57 -6.67 11.42
N GLN A 356 -21.56 -5.81 11.18
CA GLN A 356 -21.37 -4.36 11.31
C GLN A 356 -20.97 -3.97 12.74
N ARG A 357 -21.60 -4.57 13.75
CA ARG A 357 -21.30 -4.31 15.15
C ARG A 357 -19.94 -4.88 15.58
N THR A 358 -19.63 -6.11 15.17
CA THR A 358 -18.45 -6.85 15.62
C THR A 358 -17.18 -6.42 14.89
N PHE A 359 -17.27 -6.19 13.58
CA PHE A 359 -16.11 -5.93 12.70
C PHE A 359 -16.08 -4.51 12.14
N GLY A 360 -17.11 -3.69 12.38
CA GLY A 360 -17.23 -2.34 11.81
C GLY A 360 -17.58 -2.32 10.33
N ALA A 361 -17.80 -3.49 9.70
CA ALA A 361 -18.11 -3.61 8.28
C ALA A 361 -18.92 -4.89 7.99
N THR A 362 -19.71 -4.85 6.91
CA THR A 362 -20.39 -6.02 6.35
C THR A 362 -19.70 -6.50 5.09
N PHE A 363 -19.38 -7.79 5.02
CA PHE A 363 -18.74 -8.41 3.86
C PHE A 363 -19.31 -9.81 3.59
N ARG A 364 -19.08 -10.32 2.39
CA ARG A 364 -19.60 -11.63 1.96
C ARG A 364 -18.72 -12.73 2.52
N GLN A 365 -19.09 -13.26 3.67
CA GLN A 365 -18.42 -14.41 4.25
C GLN A 365 -18.56 -15.65 3.36
N SER A 366 -17.45 -16.32 3.11
CA SER A 366 -17.39 -17.61 2.42
C SER A 366 -17.74 -18.80 3.33
N GLY A 367 -17.76 -18.58 4.65
CA GLY A 367 -18.21 -19.58 5.62
C GLY A 367 -18.30 -19.06 7.05
N LEU A 368 -18.90 -19.87 7.92
CA LEU A 368 -19.09 -19.59 9.34
C LEU A 368 -18.72 -20.81 10.17
N LEU A 369 -17.93 -20.60 11.23
CA LEU A 369 -17.80 -21.55 12.33
C LEU A 369 -18.87 -21.23 13.36
N LEU A 370 -19.74 -22.19 13.62
CA LEU A 370 -20.94 -22.00 14.44
C LEU A 370 -20.89 -22.91 15.65
N LYS A 371 -21.34 -22.38 16.78
CA LYS A 371 -21.78 -23.16 17.93
C LYS A 371 -23.28 -23.35 17.82
N THR A 372 -23.74 -24.59 17.86
CA THR A 372 -25.15 -24.94 17.99
C THR A 372 -25.43 -25.38 19.41
N GLY A 373 -26.62 -25.09 19.92
CA GLY A 373 -27.09 -25.56 21.22
C GLY A 373 -28.56 -25.89 21.16
N ILE A 374 -28.96 -27.05 21.68
CA ILE A 374 -30.35 -27.47 21.70
C ILE A 374 -30.68 -28.31 22.95
N ALA A 375 -31.84 -28.04 23.54
CA ALA A 375 -32.39 -28.78 24.67
C ALA A 375 -33.84 -29.19 24.37
N GLY A 376 -34.12 -30.49 24.45
CA GLY A 376 -35.45 -31.06 24.32
C GLY A 376 -35.88 -31.69 25.64
N VAL A 377 -37.14 -31.48 26.01
CA VAL A 377 -37.76 -32.07 27.22
C VAL A 377 -38.76 -33.11 26.75
N ASP A 378 -38.66 -34.34 27.29
CA ASP A 378 -39.50 -35.52 26.99
C ASP A 378 -39.38 -36.07 25.55
N THR A 379 -39.02 -35.24 24.57
CA THR A 379 -38.80 -35.61 23.17
C THR A 379 -37.51 -35.00 22.65
N ARG A 380 -36.78 -35.76 21.81
CA ARG A 380 -35.58 -35.25 21.13
C ARG A 380 -35.94 -34.22 20.08
N ALA A 381 -35.13 -33.18 19.98
CA ALA A 381 -35.28 -32.15 18.96
C ALA A 381 -33.95 -31.91 18.24
N GLY A 382 -34.06 -31.45 17.00
CA GLY A 382 -32.93 -31.16 16.12
C GLY A 382 -32.84 -29.67 15.79
N ILE A 383 -31.61 -29.17 15.71
CA ILE A 383 -31.31 -27.91 15.02
C ILE A 383 -30.29 -28.20 13.94
N ALA A 384 -30.52 -27.62 12.77
CA ALA A 384 -29.70 -27.84 11.60
C ALA A 384 -29.36 -26.53 10.91
N VAL A 385 -28.17 -26.49 10.33
CA VAL A 385 -27.65 -25.34 9.57
C VAL A 385 -27.26 -25.78 8.17
N SER A 386 -27.49 -24.92 7.18
CA SER A 386 -27.25 -25.24 5.78
C SER A 386 -26.74 -24.03 4.98
N PRO A 387 -25.88 -24.26 3.96
CA PRO A 387 -25.47 -23.25 2.99
C PRO A 387 -26.58 -22.83 2.00
N THR A 388 -27.54 -23.71 1.71
CA THR A 388 -28.45 -23.59 0.56
C THR A 388 -29.92 -23.87 0.86
N ALA A 389 -30.25 -24.37 2.05
CA ALA A 389 -31.56 -24.96 2.41
C ALA A 389 -32.01 -26.16 1.53
N GLU A 390 -31.16 -26.66 0.65
CA GLU A 390 -31.47 -27.82 -0.20
C GLU A 390 -31.51 -29.14 0.58
N SER A 391 -32.10 -30.15 -0.06
CA SER A 391 -32.10 -31.50 0.48
C SER A 391 -30.67 -32.06 0.55
N GLY A 392 -30.26 -32.48 1.75
CA GLY A 392 -28.95 -33.10 2.02
C GLY A 392 -27.85 -32.12 2.44
N SER A 393 -28.09 -30.81 2.43
CA SER A 393 -27.08 -29.81 2.81
C SER A 393 -27.14 -29.38 4.28
N PHE A 394 -28.10 -29.90 5.05
CA PHE A 394 -28.27 -29.59 6.47
C PHE A 394 -27.31 -30.41 7.33
N LEU A 395 -26.56 -29.70 8.19
CA LEU A 395 -25.69 -30.26 9.23
C LEU A 395 -26.41 -30.12 10.57
N GLU A 396 -26.63 -31.24 11.25
CA GLU A 396 -27.58 -31.33 12.36
C GLU A 396 -26.91 -31.47 13.73
N THR A 397 -27.57 -30.97 14.76
CA THR A 397 -27.26 -31.19 16.17
C THR A 397 -28.55 -31.59 16.87
N TRP A 398 -28.52 -32.72 17.57
CA TRP A 398 -29.69 -33.30 18.23
C TRP A 398 -29.59 -33.18 19.75
N SER A 399 -30.71 -32.92 20.41
CA SER A 399 -30.78 -32.87 21.87
C SER A 399 -30.83 -34.27 22.50
N PHE A 400 -30.62 -34.28 23.81
CA PHE A 400 -31.14 -35.33 24.69
C PHE A 400 -32.62 -35.05 24.99
N ASP A 401 -33.32 -36.05 25.54
CA ASP A 401 -34.71 -35.96 26.02
C ASP A 401 -34.79 -35.52 27.50
N SER A 402 -33.65 -35.43 28.19
CA SER A 402 -33.53 -35.09 29.61
C SER A 402 -33.69 -33.60 29.94
N GLY A 403 -33.90 -32.74 28.94
CA GLY A 403 -33.87 -31.28 29.11
C GLY A 403 -32.47 -30.67 29.21
N ALA A 404 -31.40 -31.50 29.24
CA ALA A 404 -30.03 -31.00 29.26
C ALA A 404 -29.65 -30.37 27.91
N LEU A 405 -28.96 -29.22 27.97
CA LEU A 405 -28.44 -28.54 26.79
C LEU A 405 -27.32 -29.38 26.15
N ASN A 406 -27.53 -29.81 24.92
CA ASN A 406 -26.47 -30.39 24.10
C ASN A 406 -25.90 -29.34 23.15
N THR A 407 -24.59 -29.33 22.94
CA THR A 407 -23.91 -28.34 22.09
C THR A 407 -23.05 -29.00 21.03
N GLY A 408 -23.06 -28.44 19.82
CA GLY A 408 -22.22 -28.84 18.70
C GLY A 408 -21.37 -27.68 18.19
N THR A 409 -20.36 -27.99 17.39
CA THR A 409 -19.61 -27.00 16.61
C THR A 409 -19.56 -27.47 15.16
N VAL A 410 -19.97 -26.58 14.24
CA VAL A 410 -20.13 -26.91 12.83
C VAL A 410 -19.51 -25.80 11.98
N LEU A 411 -18.74 -26.19 10.96
CA LEU A 411 -18.28 -25.28 9.93
C LEU A 411 -19.23 -25.37 8.73
N VAL A 412 -19.83 -24.24 8.34
CA VAL A 412 -20.81 -24.18 7.25
C VAL A 412 -20.28 -23.22 6.18
N PRO A 413 -20.10 -23.66 4.92
CA PRO A 413 -19.83 -22.74 3.83
C PRO A 413 -21.04 -21.82 3.61
N CYS A 414 -20.83 -20.60 3.14
CA CYS A 414 -21.93 -19.67 2.85
C CYS A 414 -21.84 -19.25 1.39
N THR A 415 -22.83 -19.64 0.59
CA THR A 415 -22.81 -19.47 -0.88
C THR A 415 -23.97 -18.65 -1.41
N SER A 416 -25.05 -18.51 -0.64
CA SER A 416 -26.27 -17.84 -1.07
C SER A 416 -26.22 -16.36 -0.69
N PRO A 417 -26.22 -15.39 -1.63
CA PRO A 417 -26.17 -13.98 -1.28
C PRO A 417 -27.47 -13.51 -0.62
N SER A 418 -27.35 -12.61 0.37
CA SER A 418 -28.51 -11.93 0.94
C SER A 418 -29.09 -10.90 -0.04
N PRO A 419 -30.43 -10.81 -0.16
CA PRO A 419 -31.06 -9.76 -0.97
C PRO A 419 -31.07 -8.39 -0.28
N ILE A 420 -30.76 -8.32 1.02
CA ILE A 420 -30.90 -7.09 1.84
C ILE A 420 -29.57 -6.56 2.40
N SER A 421 -28.46 -7.25 2.16
CA SER A 421 -27.14 -6.86 2.68
C SER A 421 -26.01 -7.41 1.82
N ASN A 422 -24.78 -6.99 2.13
CA ASN A 422 -23.58 -7.54 1.51
C ASN A 422 -23.04 -8.78 2.26
N THR A 423 -23.91 -9.58 2.88
CA THR A 423 -23.54 -10.86 3.50
C THR A 423 -24.09 -12.03 2.69
N ASN A 424 -23.56 -13.23 2.94
CA ASN A 424 -24.24 -14.45 2.51
C ASN A 424 -25.24 -14.90 3.58
N LEU A 425 -26.31 -15.55 3.17
CA LEU A 425 -27.32 -16.13 4.04
C LEU A 425 -26.81 -17.43 4.67
N ILE A 426 -27.36 -17.71 5.84
CA ILE A 426 -27.35 -19.04 6.44
C ILE A 426 -28.78 -19.50 6.63
N PHE A 427 -29.01 -20.79 6.38
CA PHE A 427 -30.32 -21.39 6.54
C PHE A 427 -30.37 -22.25 7.79
N VAL A 428 -31.35 -21.99 8.65
CA VAL A 428 -31.58 -22.73 9.88
C VAL A 428 -32.81 -23.59 9.71
N ARG A 429 -32.77 -24.82 10.20
CA ARG A 429 -33.96 -25.67 10.28
C ARG A 429 -34.06 -26.26 11.67
N GLU A 430 -35.24 -26.20 12.22
CA GLU A 430 -35.60 -26.95 13.41
C GLU A 430 -36.20 -28.28 12.92
N ASP A 431 -35.74 -29.41 13.47
CA ASP A 431 -36.20 -30.75 13.09
C ASP A 431 -36.78 -31.49 14.31
N GLU A 432 -37.69 -32.43 14.08
CA GLU A 432 -38.58 -32.96 15.11
C GLU A 432 -38.78 -34.47 15.03
N SER A 433 -38.95 -35.10 16.20
CA SER A 433 -39.40 -36.50 16.32
C SER A 433 -40.72 -36.68 17.09
N GLY A 434 -41.44 -35.62 17.51
CA GLY A 434 -42.70 -35.71 18.28
C GLY A 434 -43.23 -34.37 18.84
N PRO A 435 -44.36 -34.36 19.60
CA PRO A 435 -44.99 -33.14 20.15
C PRO A 435 -44.11 -32.46 21.19
N LEU A 436 -43.87 -31.15 21.01
CA LEU A 436 -42.74 -30.45 21.61
C LEU A 436 -43.04 -29.79 22.97
N THR A 437 -42.06 -29.94 23.87
CA THR A 437 -41.74 -28.98 24.92
C THR A 437 -40.27 -28.56 24.75
N LEU A 438 -39.93 -27.93 23.62
CA LEU A 438 -38.58 -27.38 23.39
C LEU A 438 -38.28 -26.27 24.40
N SER A 439 -37.12 -26.35 25.07
CA SER A 439 -36.74 -25.35 26.09
C SER A 439 -35.74 -24.33 25.57
N VAL A 440 -34.76 -24.72 24.75
CA VAL A 440 -33.71 -23.83 24.23
C VAL A 440 -33.25 -24.29 22.85
N THR A 441 -33.23 -23.38 21.88
CA THR A 441 -32.42 -23.51 20.64
C THR A 441 -31.55 -22.29 20.46
N LEU A 442 -30.27 -22.48 20.12
CA LEU A 442 -29.36 -21.38 19.83
C LEU A 442 -28.34 -21.74 18.74
N ILE A 443 -27.97 -20.73 17.96
CA ILE A 443 -26.84 -20.75 17.02
C ILE A 443 -26.05 -19.48 17.24
N SER A 444 -24.76 -19.63 17.55
CA SER A 444 -23.84 -18.51 17.74
C SER A 444 -22.68 -18.61 16.76
N VAL A 445 -22.27 -17.48 16.19
CA VAL A 445 -21.11 -17.40 15.30
C VAL A 445 -19.85 -17.33 16.16
N VAL A 446 -19.00 -18.35 16.07
CA VAL A 446 -17.69 -18.41 16.73
C VAL A 446 -16.62 -17.71 15.90
N ALA A 447 -16.67 -17.89 14.58
CA ALA A 447 -15.77 -17.20 13.66
C ALA A 447 -16.38 -17.07 12.27
N VAL A 448 -15.93 -16.06 11.53
CA VAL A 448 -16.33 -15.76 10.15
C VAL A 448 -15.15 -15.99 9.22
N ILE A 449 -15.39 -16.61 8.06
CA ILE A 449 -14.42 -16.72 6.98
C ILE A 449 -14.78 -15.65 5.95
N PRO A 450 -13.96 -14.61 5.75
CA PRO A 450 -14.25 -13.53 4.81
C PRO A 450 -14.24 -13.94 3.34
#